data_AF-A0AA88XDR9-F1
#
_entry.id   AF-A0AA88XDR9-F1
#
_cell.length_a   1.000
_cell.length_b   1.000
_cell.length_c   1.000
_cell.angle_alpha   90.00
_cell.angle_beta   90.00
_cell.angle_gamma   90.00
#
_symmetry.space_group_name_H-M   'P 1'
#
loop_
_entity.id
_entity.type
_entity.pdbx_description
1 polymer ?
#
loop_
_entity_poly.entity_id
_entity_poly.type
_entity_poly.pdbx_seq_one_letter_code
_entity_poly.pdbx_strand_id
1 'polypeptide(L)'
;MKKISSGPAYLKNKTWSELLQDKVEPVATHCHWAVRNCDRDPEKLRMLLINVIEHYRDNHEKCHESSRCRNDPNYEPQRLVLTDNVSQKLLRGVIINSTLYKNASDFVYGKDTYYVESFNNTINMFQDKRISFTDDAYRMRSELAVCHWNENVDRKYTSVWNPVRPNAPRSTKGKKNYKEPTYNYRKSIWERQICDLFS
;
A
#
# COMPACT_ATOMS: atom_id res chain seq x y z
N MET A 1 -7.73 16.82 -0.52
CA MET A 1 -8.73 15.76 -0.79
C MET A 1 -9.97 15.89 0.08
N LYS A 2 -9.91 15.74 1.42
CA LYS A 2 -11.12 15.88 2.27
C LYS A 2 -11.93 17.18 2.06
N LYS A 3 -11.26 18.29 1.76
CA LYS A 3 -11.89 19.60 1.52
C LYS A 3 -12.77 19.67 0.26
N ILE A 4 -12.54 18.80 -0.74
CA ILE A 4 -13.31 18.78 -2.01
C ILE A 4 -14.39 17.69 -2.02
N SER A 5 -14.37 16.79 -1.04
CA SER A 5 -15.29 15.66 -0.92
C SER A 5 -16.48 15.92 0.01
N SER A 6 -16.37 16.91 0.90
CA SER A 6 -17.42 17.30 1.82
C SER A 6 -17.28 18.75 2.26
N GLY A 7 -18.40 19.40 2.59
CA GLY A 7 -18.43 20.78 3.06
C GLY A 7 -19.85 21.29 3.31
N PRO A 8 -20.01 22.59 3.66
CA PRO A 8 -21.32 23.20 3.84
C PRO A 8 -22.15 23.21 2.55
N ALA A 9 -23.47 23.01 2.67
CA ALA A 9 -24.39 22.90 1.51
C ALA A 9 -24.32 24.12 0.56
N TYR A 10 -24.16 25.34 1.08
CA TYR A 10 -24.08 26.57 0.28
C TYR A 10 -22.81 26.65 -0.61
N LEU A 11 -21.80 25.82 -0.34
CA LEU A 11 -20.56 25.72 -1.10
C LEU A 11 -20.51 24.49 -2.03
N LYS A 12 -21.58 23.69 -2.07
CA LYS A 12 -21.72 22.53 -2.97
C LYS A 12 -21.59 22.98 -4.42
N ASN A 13 -20.86 22.22 -5.22
CA ASN A 13 -20.52 22.53 -6.62
C ASN A 13 -19.75 23.85 -6.80
N LYS A 14 -19.09 24.35 -5.73
CA LYS A 14 -18.14 25.48 -5.79
C LYS A 14 -16.77 25.06 -5.28
N THR A 15 -16.73 24.57 -4.04
CA THR A 15 -15.47 24.15 -3.38
C THR A 15 -15.43 22.66 -3.09
N TRP A 16 -16.58 21.98 -3.10
CA TRP A 16 -16.70 20.54 -2.90
C TRP A 16 -17.87 19.95 -3.71
N SER A 17 -17.86 18.65 -3.94
CA SER A 17 -18.91 17.92 -4.66
C SER A 17 -19.19 16.55 -4.04
N GLU A 18 -20.45 16.12 -4.08
CA GLU A 18 -20.88 14.77 -3.66
C GLU A 18 -20.29 13.68 -4.54
N LEU A 19 -20.00 13.95 -5.82
CA LEU A 19 -19.36 12.98 -6.70
C LEU A 19 -17.91 12.69 -6.28
N LEU A 20 -17.32 13.47 -5.36
CA LEU A 20 -15.97 13.27 -4.85
C LEU A 20 -15.93 12.59 -3.48
N GLN A 21 -17.08 12.31 -2.86
CA GLN A 21 -17.17 11.78 -1.50
C GLN A 21 -16.48 10.42 -1.34
N ASP A 22 -16.59 9.58 -2.37
CA ASP A 22 -16.05 8.23 -2.42
C ASP A 22 -14.67 8.18 -3.10
N LYS A 23 -14.01 9.32 -3.38
CA LYS A 23 -12.73 9.32 -4.12
C LYS A 23 -11.51 9.64 -3.27
N VAL A 24 -11.71 10.06 -2.01
CA VAL A 24 -10.61 10.50 -1.13
C VAL A 24 -9.56 9.41 -0.94
N GLU A 25 -9.99 8.21 -0.57
CA GLU A 25 -9.09 7.10 -0.24
C GLU A 25 -8.55 6.38 -1.49
N PRO A 26 -9.37 6.02 -2.50
CA PRO A 26 -8.86 5.39 -3.71
C PRO A 26 -7.82 6.21 -4.47
N VAL A 27 -7.99 7.53 -4.56
CA VAL A 27 -7.01 8.38 -5.24
C VAL A 27 -5.69 8.40 -4.47
N ALA A 28 -5.69 8.33 -3.13
CA ALA A 28 -4.45 8.21 -2.37
C ALA A 28 -3.75 6.88 -2.69
N THR A 29 -4.49 5.77 -2.74
CA THR A 29 -3.97 4.47 -3.18
C THR A 29 -3.44 4.52 -4.61
N HIS A 30 -4.15 5.21 -5.52
CA HIS A 30 -3.73 5.44 -6.90
C HIS A 30 -2.42 6.24 -6.96
N CYS A 31 -2.22 7.25 -6.10
CA CYS A 31 -0.97 7.99 -6.03
C CYS A 31 0.21 7.07 -5.67
N HIS A 32 0.06 6.18 -4.69
CA HIS A 32 1.09 5.20 -4.35
C HIS A 32 1.36 4.23 -5.49
N TRP A 33 0.29 3.74 -6.15
CA TRP A 33 0.41 2.89 -7.33
C TRP A 33 1.13 3.62 -8.48
N ALA A 34 0.81 4.89 -8.73
CA ALA A 34 1.44 5.69 -9.78
C ALA A 34 2.94 5.87 -9.55
N VAL A 35 3.34 6.15 -8.29
CA VAL A 35 4.77 6.21 -7.90
C VAL A 35 5.48 4.90 -8.20
N ARG A 36 4.86 3.76 -7.88
CA ARG A 36 5.45 2.43 -8.14
C ARG A 36 5.57 2.08 -9.62
N ASN A 37 4.69 2.60 -10.48
CA ASN A 37 4.59 2.23 -11.90
C ASN A 37 5.04 3.34 -12.87
N CYS A 38 5.74 4.37 -12.36
CA CYS A 38 6.25 5.46 -13.18
C CYS A 38 7.58 5.15 -13.88
N ASP A 39 8.17 3.98 -13.68
CA ASP A 39 9.47 3.57 -14.28
C ASP A 39 10.59 4.60 -14.13
N ARG A 40 10.60 5.30 -12.98
CA ARG A 40 11.54 6.37 -12.65
C ARG A 40 11.43 7.62 -13.55
N ASP A 41 10.38 7.73 -14.34
CA ASP A 41 10.11 8.87 -15.21
C ASP A 41 9.11 9.85 -14.54
N PRO A 42 9.53 11.09 -14.24
CA PRO A 42 8.67 12.12 -13.65
C PRO A 42 7.46 12.47 -14.52
N GLU A 43 7.60 12.48 -15.85
CA GLU A 43 6.49 12.80 -16.75
C GLU A 43 5.48 11.66 -16.79
N LYS A 44 5.95 10.41 -16.82
CA LYS A 44 5.08 9.25 -16.65
C LYS A 44 4.31 9.30 -15.32
N LEU A 45 4.96 9.69 -14.22
CA LEU A 45 4.28 9.87 -12.93
C LEU A 45 3.16 10.93 -13.03
N ARG A 46 3.44 12.10 -13.61
CA ARG A 46 2.44 13.16 -13.82
C ARG A 46 1.26 12.68 -14.67
N MET A 47 1.52 11.95 -15.75
CA MET A 47 0.48 11.37 -16.60
C MET A 47 -0.40 10.38 -15.84
N LEU A 48 0.21 9.44 -15.10
CA LEU A 48 -0.51 8.46 -14.30
C LEU A 48 -1.40 9.12 -13.24
N LEU A 49 -0.90 10.19 -12.59
CA LEU A 49 -1.66 10.93 -11.58
C LEU A 49 -2.89 11.64 -12.17
N ILE A 50 -2.76 12.28 -13.33
CA ILE A 50 -3.89 12.97 -13.98
C ILE A 50 -4.91 11.98 -14.56
N ASN A 51 -4.45 10.83 -15.04
CA ASN A 51 -5.29 9.81 -15.66
C ASN A 51 -6.43 9.29 -14.75
N VAL A 52 -6.29 9.43 -13.43
CA VAL A 52 -7.34 9.08 -12.47
C VAL A 52 -8.66 9.83 -12.74
N ILE A 53 -8.59 11.02 -13.35
CA ILE A 53 -9.78 11.81 -13.70
C ILE A 53 -10.53 11.12 -14.84
N GLU A 54 -9.83 10.70 -15.89
CA GLU A 54 -10.43 9.98 -17.01
C GLU A 54 -11.02 8.65 -16.55
N HIS A 55 -10.31 7.92 -15.68
CA HIS A 55 -10.82 6.69 -15.08
C HIS A 55 -12.17 6.92 -14.38
N TYR A 56 -12.32 8.00 -13.60
CA TYR A 56 -13.60 8.30 -12.95
C TYR A 56 -14.65 8.94 -13.86
N ARG A 57 -14.29 9.34 -15.09
CA ARG A 57 -15.24 9.73 -16.14
C ARG A 57 -15.76 8.53 -16.93
N ASP A 58 -15.44 7.31 -16.49
CA ASP A 58 -15.74 6.07 -17.21
C ASP A 58 -14.95 5.95 -18.54
N ASN A 59 -13.83 6.68 -18.66
CA ASN A 59 -12.91 6.59 -19.78
C ASN A 59 -11.68 5.77 -19.39
N HIS A 60 -11.59 4.53 -19.89
CA HIS A 60 -10.57 3.57 -19.49
C HIS A 60 -9.43 3.35 -20.52
N GLU A 61 -9.41 4.13 -21.61
CA GLU A 61 -8.42 4.02 -22.69
C GLU A 61 -6.97 4.14 -22.26
N LYS A 62 -6.72 4.87 -21.16
CA LYS A 62 -5.38 5.12 -20.60
C LYS A 62 -5.14 4.41 -19.26
N CYS A 63 -6.07 3.57 -18.81
CA CYS A 63 -5.87 2.75 -17.62
C CYS A 63 -4.76 1.71 -17.85
N HIS A 64 -4.14 1.21 -16.77
CA HIS A 64 -3.10 0.20 -16.91
C HIS A 64 -3.65 -1.12 -17.47
N GLU A 65 -2.88 -1.84 -18.28
CA GLU A 65 -3.31 -3.06 -18.98
C GLU A 65 -3.81 -4.15 -18.02
N SER A 66 -3.14 -4.32 -16.87
CA SER A 66 -3.58 -5.29 -15.85
C SER A 66 -4.83 -4.83 -15.05
N SER A 67 -5.37 -3.64 -15.30
CA SER A 67 -6.51 -3.12 -14.54
C SER A 67 -7.77 -3.88 -14.90
N ARG A 68 -8.59 -4.21 -13.90
CA ARG A 68 -9.87 -4.92 -14.10
C ARG A 68 -10.78 -4.19 -15.10
N CYS A 69 -10.80 -2.85 -15.08
CA CYS A 69 -11.61 -2.04 -16.00
C CYS A 69 -11.24 -2.16 -17.49
N ARG A 70 -10.09 -2.76 -17.82
CA ARG A 70 -9.74 -3.10 -19.22
C ARG A 70 -10.00 -4.56 -19.58
N ASN A 71 -9.91 -5.46 -18.59
CA ASN A 71 -9.90 -6.90 -18.83
C ASN A 71 -11.25 -7.58 -18.61
N ASP A 72 -12.16 -6.94 -17.87
CA ASP A 72 -13.48 -7.47 -17.54
C ASP A 72 -14.54 -6.86 -18.50
N PRO A 73 -15.14 -7.66 -19.41
CA PRO A 73 -16.17 -7.17 -20.33
C PRO A 73 -17.42 -6.64 -19.62
N ASN A 74 -17.67 -7.09 -18.40
CA ASN A 74 -18.81 -6.69 -17.57
C ASN A 74 -18.36 -5.75 -16.44
N TYR A 75 -17.34 -4.93 -16.68
CA TYR A 75 -16.88 -3.98 -15.69
C TYR A 75 -17.95 -2.92 -15.41
N GLU A 76 -18.39 -2.85 -14.16
CA GLU A 76 -19.24 -1.76 -13.66
C GLU A 76 -18.47 -0.90 -12.65
N PRO A 77 -18.49 0.44 -12.79
CA PRO A 77 -17.89 1.35 -11.81
C PRO A 77 -18.50 1.17 -10.42
N GLN A 78 -17.69 0.79 -9.44
CA GLN A 78 -18.12 0.68 -8.04
C GLN A 78 -18.31 2.04 -7.34
N ARG A 79 -17.89 3.13 -8.00
CA ARG A 79 -17.81 4.48 -7.45
C ARG A 79 -18.61 5.42 -8.34
N LEU A 80 -19.04 6.56 -7.79
CA LEU A 80 -19.81 7.55 -8.53
C LEU A 80 -19.05 8.04 -9.77
N VAL A 81 -19.67 8.04 -10.94
CA VAL A 81 -19.04 8.56 -12.15
C VAL A 81 -18.99 10.09 -12.11
N LEU A 82 -17.89 10.70 -12.55
CA LEU A 82 -17.70 12.15 -12.62
C LEU A 82 -18.40 12.73 -13.86
N THR A 83 -19.69 12.99 -13.73
CA THR A 83 -20.51 13.55 -14.81
C THR A 83 -20.32 15.05 -14.99
N ASP A 84 -20.03 15.80 -13.92
CA ASP A 84 -19.97 17.26 -13.96
C ASP A 84 -18.54 17.84 -14.09
N ASN A 85 -18.43 18.94 -14.83
CA ASN A 85 -17.17 19.64 -15.07
C ASN A 85 -16.57 20.27 -13.80
N VAL A 86 -17.37 20.58 -12.79
CA VAL A 86 -16.87 21.21 -11.56
C VAL A 86 -16.08 20.19 -10.73
N SER A 87 -16.64 19.01 -10.51
CA SER A 87 -15.97 17.91 -9.80
C SER A 87 -14.68 17.50 -10.48
N GLN A 88 -14.67 17.45 -11.82
CA GLN A 88 -13.46 17.20 -12.60
C GLN A 88 -12.40 18.27 -12.36
N LYS A 89 -12.78 19.56 -12.42
CA LYS A 89 -11.86 20.68 -12.14
C LYS A 89 -11.33 20.67 -10.70
N LEU A 90 -12.19 20.37 -9.72
CA LEU A 90 -11.79 20.27 -8.31
C LEU A 90 -10.79 19.14 -8.09
N LEU A 91 -11.05 17.95 -8.63
CA LEU A 91 -10.14 16.81 -8.53
C LEU A 91 -8.81 17.10 -9.23
N ARG A 92 -8.86 17.64 -10.45
CA ARG A 92 -7.68 18.06 -11.21
C ARG A 92 -6.84 19.09 -10.44
N GLY A 93 -7.50 20.09 -9.87
CA GLY A 93 -6.86 21.13 -9.08
C GLY A 93 -6.14 20.56 -7.87
N VAL A 94 -6.72 19.57 -7.19
CA VAL A 94 -6.07 18.89 -6.05
C VAL A 94 -4.86 18.08 -6.47
N ILE A 95 -4.94 17.37 -7.60
CA ILE A 95 -3.82 16.56 -8.12
C ILE A 95 -2.66 17.47 -8.54
N ILE A 96 -2.92 18.47 -9.37
CA ILE A 96 -1.88 19.37 -9.90
C ILE A 96 -1.25 20.20 -8.78
N ASN A 97 -2.03 20.57 -7.76
CA ASN A 97 -1.48 21.31 -6.61
C ASN A 97 -0.78 20.44 -5.57
N SER A 98 -0.85 19.11 -5.68
CA SER A 98 -0.16 18.21 -4.77
C SER A 98 1.35 18.33 -4.92
N THR A 99 2.07 18.15 -3.80
CA THR A 99 3.54 18.08 -3.79
C THR A 99 4.04 16.98 -4.72
N LEU A 100 3.31 15.86 -4.79
CA LEU A 100 3.65 14.71 -5.63
C LEU A 100 3.66 15.06 -7.13
N TYR A 101 2.70 15.88 -7.59
CA TYR A 101 2.65 16.29 -8.99
C TYR A 101 3.68 17.38 -9.32
N LYS A 102 3.80 18.38 -8.43
CA LYS A 102 4.73 19.51 -8.60
C LYS A 102 6.18 19.04 -8.63
N ASN A 103 6.55 18.21 -7.65
CA ASN A 103 7.92 17.75 -7.42
C ASN A 103 8.07 16.27 -7.81
N ALA A 104 7.49 15.85 -8.93
CA ALA A 104 7.46 14.45 -9.35
C ALA A 104 8.84 13.78 -9.33
N SER A 105 9.90 14.51 -9.71
CA SER A 105 11.31 14.06 -9.67
C SER A 105 11.74 13.50 -8.32
N ASP A 106 11.25 14.07 -7.23
CA ASP A 106 11.68 13.71 -5.87
C ASP A 106 11.07 12.37 -5.43
N PHE A 107 10.01 11.92 -6.11
CA PHE A 107 9.22 10.75 -5.74
C PHE A 107 9.39 9.57 -6.68
N VAL A 108 10.10 9.71 -7.81
CA VAL A 108 10.22 8.63 -8.82
C VAL A 108 10.97 7.39 -8.31
N TYR A 109 11.72 7.54 -7.22
CA TYR A 109 12.39 6.44 -6.51
C TYR A 109 11.60 5.94 -5.29
N GLY A 110 10.42 6.51 -5.03
CA GLY A 110 9.55 6.12 -3.93
C GLY A 110 9.19 4.63 -4.04
N LYS A 111 9.56 3.85 -3.03
CA LYS A 111 9.21 2.44 -2.93
C LYS A 111 8.39 2.21 -1.68
N ASP A 112 7.59 1.15 -1.71
CA ASP A 112 6.91 0.66 -0.52
C ASP A 112 7.95 0.20 0.52
N THR A 113 7.88 0.76 1.72
CA THR A 113 8.75 0.42 2.86
C THR A 113 8.24 -0.77 3.65
N TYR A 114 7.08 -1.35 3.28
CA TYR A 114 6.41 -2.43 4.02
C TYR A 114 7.35 -3.59 4.39
N TYR A 115 8.13 -4.12 3.44
CA TYR A 115 9.05 -5.23 3.72
C TYR A 115 10.23 -4.80 4.60
N VAL A 116 10.75 -3.58 4.42
CA VAL A 116 11.87 -3.06 5.22
C VAL A 116 11.42 -2.83 6.66
N GLU A 117 10.25 -2.22 6.86
CA GLU A 117 9.66 -2.00 8.18
C GLU A 117 9.32 -3.32 8.87
N SER A 118 8.74 -4.26 8.14
CA SER A 118 8.42 -5.59 8.65
C SER A 118 9.67 -6.39 9.01
N PHE A 119 10.74 -6.31 8.20
CA PHE A 119 12.02 -6.94 8.50
C PHE A 119 12.66 -6.32 9.75
N ASN A 120 12.65 -5.00 9.88
CA ASN A 120 13.12 -4.32 11.08
C ASN A 120 12.33 -4.74 12.32
N ASN A 121 11.00 -4.95 12.20
CA ASN A 121 10.20 -5.49 13.30
C ASN A 121 10.63 -6.91 13.66
N THR A 122 10.92 -7.76 12.67
CA THR A 122 11.47 -9.11 12.91
C THR A 122 12.81 -9.04 13.64
N ILE A 123 13.74 -8.18 13.21
CA ILE A 123 15.03 -7.97 13.90
C ILE A 123 14.79 -7.58 15.37
N ASN A 124 13.88 -6.64 15.63
CA ASN A 124 13.57 -6.20 17.00
C ASN A 124 13.02 -7.32 17.90
N MET A 125 12.39 -8.37 17.35
CA MET A 125 11.94 -9.52 18.15
C MET A 125 13.12 -10.34 18.71
N PHE A 126 14.21 -10.44 17.94
CA PHE A 126 15.40 -11.18 18.34
C PHE A 126 16.40 -10.29 19.06
N GLN A 127 16.36 -8.99 18.78
CA GLN A 127 17.30 -8.01 19.28
C GLN A 127 16.53 -6.76 19.72
N ASP A 128 15.96 -6.82 20.92
CA ASP A 128 15.27 -5.67 21.49
C ASP A 128 16.26 -4.51 21.68
N LYS A 129 15.89 -3.33 21.16
CA LYS A 129 16.69 -2.10 21.23
C LYS A 129 16.99 -1.65 22.66
N ARG A 130 16.24 -2.14 23.65
CA ARG A 130 16.38 -1.81 25.07
C ARG A 130 17.41 -2.67 25.79
N ILE A 131 17.88 -3.74 25.15
CA ILE A 131 18.83 -4.68 25.74
C ILE A 131 20.16 -4.53 25.00
N SER A 132 21.23 -4.32 25.77
CA SER A 132 22.58 -4.33 25.23
C SER A 132 23.07 -5.77 25.13
N PHE A 133 23.68 -6.11 23.98
CA PHE A 133 24.28 -7.42 23.73
C PHE A 133 25.75 -7.21 23.39
N THR A 134 26.59 -8.20 23.69
CA THR A 134 27.94 -8.27 23.14
C THR A 134 27.88 -8.45 21.63
N ASP A 135 28.95 -8.09 20.92
CA ASP A 135 29.00 -8.11 19.46
C ASP A 135 28.66 -9.50 18.88
N ASP A 136 29.18 -10.57 19.49
CA ASP A 136 28.89 -11.95 19.06
C ASP A 136 27.41 -12.31 19.24
N ALA A 137 26.81 -11.94 20.38
CA ALA A 137 25.41 -12.21 20.66
C ALA A 137 24.49 -11.38 19.75
N TYR A 138 24.88 -10.13 19.47
CA TYR A 138 24.20 -9.25 18.52
C TYR A 138 24.18 -9.87 17.12
N ARG A 139 25.35 -10.30 16.64
CA ARG A 139 25.50 -10.92 15.31
C ARG A 139 24.69 -12.20 15.19
N MET A 140 24.83 -13.11 16.15
CA MET A 140 24.07 -14.37 16.17
C MET A 140 22.55 -14.11 16.13
N ARG A 141 22.05 -13.17 16.93
CA ARG A 141 20.62 -12.81 16.95
C ARG A 141 20.14 -12.20 15.64
N SER A 142 20.96 -11.36 15.02
CA SER A 142 20.68 -10.80 13.69
C SER A 142 20.59 -11.90 12.63
N GLU A 143 21.52 -12.85 12.63
CA GLU A 143 21.53 -13.99 11.71
C GLU A 143 20.30 -14.90 11.93
N LEU A 144 19.92 -15.17 13.18
CA LEU A 144 18.70 -15.93 13.50
C LEU A 144 17.41 -15.20 13.05
N ALA A 145 17.36 -13.87 13.18
CA ALA A 145 16.25 -13.08 12.70
C ALA A 145 16.13 -13.14 11.18
N VAL A 146 17.25 -13.12 10.44
CA VAL A 146 17.27 -13.32 8.98
C VAL A 146 16.73 -14.69 8.61
N CYS A 147 17.17 -15.76 9.29
CA CYS A 147 16.63 -17.10 9.07
C CYS A 147 15.12 -17.15 9.31
N HIS A 148 14.64 -16.56 10.40
CA HIS A 148 13.22 -16.52 10.73
C HIS A 148 12.42 -15.73 9.68
N TRP A 149 12.93 -14.58 9.24
CA TRP A 149 12.32 -13.76 8.20
C TRP A 149 12.18 -14.52 6.88
N ASN A 150 13.26 -15.12 6.39
CA ASN A 150 13.27 -15.86 5.12
C ASN A 150 12.25 -17.01 5.13
N GLU A 151 12.04 -17.65 6.28
CA GLU A 151 11.06 -18.73 6.42
C GLU A 151 9.60 -18.22 6.54
N ASN A 152 9.38 -17.04 7.12
CA ASN A 152 8.03 -16.64 7.58
C ASN A 152 7.44 -15.38 6.92
N VAL A 153 8.21 -14.59 6.16
CA VAL A 153 7.78 -13.28 5.62
C VAL A 153 6.48 -13.36 4.82
N ASP A 154 6.36 -14.35 3.95
CA ASP A 154 5.19 -14.53 3.06
C ASP A 154 4.30 -15.70 3.51
N ARG A 155 4.26 -15.96 4.82
CA ARG A 155 3.44 -17.05 5.36
C ARG A 155 1.97 -16.90 4.94
N LYS A 156 1.36 -18.02 4.52
CA LYS A 156 -0.03 -18.05 4.06
C LYS A 156 -0.99 -17.70 5.21
N TYR A 157 -2.16 -17.18 4.87
CA TYR A 157 -3.25 -16.95 5.82
C TYR A 157 -4.35 -18.00 5.66
N THR A 158 -5.04 -18.32 6.76
CA THR A 158 -6.11 -19.33 6.80
C THR A 158 -7.48 -18.71 6.62
N SER A 159 -7.66 -17.47 7.04
CA SER A 159 -8.93 -16.74 6.96
C SER A 159 -8.69 -15.24 6.95
N VAL A 160 -9.72 -14.49 6.56
CA VAL A 160 -9.78 -13.03 6.70
C VAL A 160 -10.94 -12.71 7.62
N TRP A 161 -10.65 -12.13 8.78
CA TRP A 161 -11.66 -11.70 9.73
C TRP A 161 -12.18 -10.31 9.34
N ASN A 162 -13.46 -10.20 9.02
CA ASN A 162 -14.12 -8.96 8.61
C ASN A 162 -15.04 -8.43 9.73
N PRO A 163 -14.57 -7.52 10.61
CA PRO A 163 -15.45 -6.98 11.64
C PRO A 163 -16.41 -5.96 11.06
N VAL A 164 -17.70 -6.23 11.16
CA VAL A 164 -18.75 -5.25 10.85
C VAL A 164 -18.90 -4.32 12.05
N ARG A 165 -18.29 -3.13 11.98
CA ARG A 165 -18.44 -2.08 12.98
C ARG A 165 -19.09 -0.84 12.33
N PRO A 166 -20.37 -0.57 12.58
CA PRO A 166 -21.07 0.58 12.00
C PRO A 166 -20.38 1.91 12.30
N ASN A 167 -19.83 2.05 13.51
CA ASN A 167 -19.18 3.28 13.99
C ASN A 167 -17.71 3.40 13.57
N ALA A 168 -17.14 2.33 12.99
CA ALA A 168 -15.76 2.30 12.53
C ALA A 168 -15.70 1.59 11.17
N PRO A 169 -16.27 2.18 10.10
CA PRO A 169 -16.31 1.59 8.76
C PRO A 169 -14.92 1.38 8.11
N ARG A 170 -13.83 1.75 8.81
CA ARG A 170 -12.45 1.40 8.45
C ARG A 170 -12.00 0.04 8.97
N SER A 171 -12.63 -0.52 10.01
CA SER A 171 -12.26 -1.84 10.54
C SER A 171 -12.71 -2.97 9.64
N THR A 172 -13.70 -2.74 8.76
CA THR A 172 -14.19 -3.71 7.78
C THR A 172 -13.16 -4.08 6.71
N LYS A 173 -12.02 -3.38 6.62
CA LYS A 173 -10.84 -3.89 5.91
C LYS A 173 -10.32 -5.10 6.66
N GLY A 174 -10.79 -6.28 6.27
CA GLY A 174 -10.54 -7.53 6.96
C GLY A 174 -9.10 -7.74 7.40
N LYS A 175 -8.92 -8.34 8.58
CA LYS A 175 -7.62 -8.71 9.11
C LYS A 175 -7.29 -10.14 8.69
N LYS A 176 -6.15 -10.34 8.02
CA LYS A 176 -5.65 -11.67 7.70
C LYS A 176 -5.24 -12.42 8.97
N ASN A 177 -5.76 -13.63 9.16
CA ASN A 177 -5.32 -14.56 10.20
C ASN A 177 -4.27 -15.49 9.57
N TYR A 178 -3.01 -15.21 9.87
CA TYR A 178 -1.88 -15.93 9.32
C TYR A 178 -1.69 -17.30 9.98
N LYS A 179 -1.19 -18.29 9.23
CA LYS A 179 -0.73 -19.57 9.79
C LYS A 179 0.38 -19.34 10.82
N GLU A 180 0.46 -20.20 11.82
CA GLU A 180 1.52 -20.12 12.83
C GLU A 180 2.91 -20.12 12.19
N PRO A 181 3.86 -19.32 12.73
CA PRO A 181 5.21 -19.29 12.21
C PRO A 181 5.92 -20.63 12.44
N THR A 182 6.74 -21.02 11.47
CA THR A 182 7.58 -22.21 11.57
C THR A 182 9.01 -21.84 11.95
N TYR A 183 9.73 -22.83 12.51
CA TYR A 183 11.07 -22.67 13.07
C TYR A 183 12.03 -23.74 12.54
N ASN A 184 11.87 -24.13 11.29
CA ASN A 184 12.68 -25.19 10.67
C ASN A 184 14.16 -24.81 10.61
N TYR A 185 14.47 -23.51 10.48
CA TYR A 185 15.85 -23.01 10.58
C TYR A 185 16.55 -23.47 11.87
N ARG A 186 15.85 -23.55 13.01
CA ARG A 186 16.44 -23.98 14.28
C ARG A 186 16.85 -25.45 14.22
N LYS A 187 15.98 -26.30 13.68
CA LYS A 187 16.23 -27.74 13.51
C LYS A 187 17.40 -27.96 12.56
N SER A 188 17.41 -27.28 11.42
CA SER A 188 18.49 -27.39 10.43
C SER A 188 19.85 -26.94 10.95
N ILE A 189 19.90 -25.90 11.79
CA ILE A 189 21.15 -25.46 12.43
C ILE A 189 21.63 -26.50 13.44
N TRP A 190 20.72 -27.01 14.27
CA TRP A 190 21.03 -28.03 15.27
C TRP A 190 21.53 -29.34 14.64
N GLU A 191 20.84 -29.84 13.62
CA GLU A 191 21.21 -31.06 12.90
C GLU A 191 22.60 -30.92 12.26
N ARG A 192 22.91 -29.78 11.64
CA ARG A 192 24.25 -29.52 11.09
C ARG A 192 25.32 -29.54 12.17
N GLN A 193 25.12 -28.83 13.28
CA GLN A 193 26.08 -28.85 14.39
C GLN A 193 26.30 -30.25 14.95
N ILE A 194 25.23 -31.04 15.12
CA ILE A 194 25.35 -32.41 15.62
C ILE A 194 26.09 -33.29 14.61
N CYS A 195 25.77 -33.21 13.33
CA CYS A 195 26.51 -33.96 12.30
C CYS A 195 28.00 -33.60 12.29
N ASP A 196 28.35 -32.31 12.39
CA ASP A 196 29.73 -31.82 12.41
C ASP A 196 30.49 -32.25 13.69
N LEU A 197 29.79 -32.50 14.80
CA LEU A 197 30.41 -32.97 16.05
C LEU A 197 30.64 -34.49 16.09
N PHE A 198 29.94 -35.25 15.25
CA PHE A 198 30.01 -36.73 15.20
C PHE A 198 30.51 -37.26 13.85
N SER A 199 31.12 -36.41 13.01
CA SER A 199 31.86 -36.77 11.79
C SER A 199 33.36 -36.62 11.98
#